data_AF-A0A183G872-F1
#
_entry.id   AF-A0A183G872-F1
#
_cell.length_a   1.000
_cell.length_b   1.000
_cell.length_c   1.000
_cell.angle_alpha   90.00
_cell.angle_beta   90.00
_cell.angle_gamma   90.00
#
_symmetry.space_group_name_H-M   'P 1'
#
loop_
_entity.id
_entity.type
_entity.pdbx_description
1 polymer ?
#
loop_
_entity_poly.entity_id
_entity_poly.type
_entity_poly.pdbx_seq_one_letter_code
_entity_poly.pdbx_strand_id
1 'polypeptide(L)'
;MQCIRPDMGRDHTGALFGSTNMLFRRRFECFKIQYEHQDFNSYETLVRTRCTDGKLDCIDFDGLQCLVYVAGFQGAEFADYRTRLLRKLDQSEELSIKDLTAEYQLIKSFKEDARMLENEAVVTSAVNYIRGQEEEAQIQA
;
A
#
# COMPACT_ATOMS: atom_id res chain seq x y z
N MET A 1 -29.34 7.84 5.91
CA MET A 1 -28.98 8.77 4.83
C MET A 1 -28.27 7.96 3.77
N GLN A 2 -28.96 7.61 2.67
CA GLN A 2 -28.31 7.04 1.49
C GLN A 2 -27.71 8.20 0.71
N CYS A 3 -26.40 8.19 0.48
CA CYS A 3 -25.78 9.13 -0.45
C CYS A 3 -26.34 8.81 -1.85
N ILE A 4 -27.25 9.65 -2.32
CA ILE A 4 -27.76 9.60 -3.69
C ILE A 4 -26.53 9.76 -4.59
N ARG A 5 -26.17 8.72 -5.35
CA ARG A 5 -25.13 8.82 -6.39
C ARG A 5 -25.63 9.84 -7.42
N PRO A 6 -24.99 11.00 -7.60
CA PRO A 6 -25.31 11.84 -8.75
C PRO A 6 -24.64 11.18 -9.95
N ASP A 7 -25.46 10.79 -10.92
CA ASP A 7 -25.03 10.41 -12.26
C ASP A 7 -24.37 11.64 -12.91
N MET A 8 -23.04 11.71 -12.83
CA MET A 8 -22.26 12.82 -13.36
C MET A 8 -21.85 12.47 -14.80
N GLY A 9 -22.57 13.11 -15.72
CA GLY A 9 -22.26 13.14 -17.14
C GLY A 9 -20.81 13.54 -17.42
N ARG A 10 -20.29 12.96 -18.49
CA ARG A 10 -18.95 13.18 -19.04
C ARG A 10 -18.77 14.63 -19.47
N ASP A 11 -17.96 15.38 -18.72
CA ASP A 11 -17.39 16.63 -19.20
C ASP A 11 -15.89 16.46 -19.51
N HIS A 12 -15.58 16.68 -20.78
CA HIS A 12 -14.24 16.69 -21.35
C HIS A 12 -13.56 18.04 -21.07
N THR A 13 -12.67 18.11 -20.08
CA THR A 13 -11.41 18.91 -20.09
C THR A 13 -10.73 18.84 -18.72
N GLY A 14 -9.47 18.39 -18.67
CA GLY A 14 -8.58 18.60 -17.52
C GLY A 14 -8.11 17.34 -16.77
N ALA A 15 -7.24 16.56 -17.43
CA ALA A 15 -6.17 15.74 -16.84
C ALA A 15 -6.46 14.84 -15.61
N LEU A 16 -6.58 13.53 -15.90
CA LEU A 16 -6.08 12.37 -15.12
C LEU A 16 -6.59 12.08 -13.70
N PHE A 17 -7.40 12.92 -13.07
CA PHE A 17 -7.85 12.72 -11.67
C PHE A 17 -9.26 12.12 -11.56
N GLY A 18 -9.64 11.25 -12.48
CA GLY A 18 -11.01 10.75 -12.67
C GLY A 18 -11.22 9.24 -12.54
N SER A 19 -10.23 8.46 -12.13
CA SER A 19 -10.42 7.03 -11.89
C SER A 19 -10.86 6.82 -10.43
N THR A 20 -11.99 6.14 -10.22
CA THR A 20 -12.43 5.59 -8.92
C THR A 20 -11.30 4.89 -8.15
N ASN A 21 -10.34 4.33 -8.89
CA ASN A 21 -9.07 3.73 -8.44
C ASN A 21 -8.09 4.66 -7.68
N MET A 22 -8.53 5.81 -7.17
CA MET A 22 -7.68 6.72 -6.38
C MET A 22 -8.42 7.37 -5.20
N LEU A 23 -9.67 6.98 -4.94
CA LEU A 23 -10.47 7.52 -3.84
C LEU A 23 -9.91 7.12 -2.49
N PHE A 24 -9.51 5.86 -2.31
CA PHE A 24 -8.89 5.43 -1.05
C PHE A 24 -7.55 6.10 -0.82
N ARG A 25 -6.78 6.33 -1.89
CA ARG A 25 -5.53 7.11 -1.78
C ARG A 25 -5.76 8.55 -1.31
N ARG A 26 -6.78 9.26 -1.82
CA ARG A 26 -7.12 10.62 -1.35
C ARG A 26 -7.60 10.62 0.10
N ARG A 27 -8.44 9.65 0.46
CA ARG A 27 -8.90 9.46 1.84
C ARG A 27 -7.74 9.20 2.78
N PHE A 28 -6.77 8.40 2.34
CA PHE A 28 -5.57 8.12 3.11
C PHE A 28 -4.72 9.37 3.36
N GLU A 29 -4.62 10.29 2.39
CA GLU A 29 -3.93 11.57 2.59
C GLU A 29 -4.57 12.46 3.67
N CYS A 30 -5.84 12.23 4.06
CA CYS A 30 -6.46 12.90 5.21
C CYS A 30 -5.82 12.47 6.54
N PHE A 31 -5.46 11.20 6.67
CA PHE A 31 -4.83 10.63 7.87
C PHE A 31 -3.35 11.00 7.99
N LYS A 32 -2.76 11.54 6.92
CA LYS A 32 -1.37 12.02 6.91
C LYS A 32 -1.23 13.49 7.29
N ILE A 33 -2.33 14.22 7.45
CA ILE A 33 -2.28 15.61 7.90
C ILE A 33 -1.69 15.64 9.30
N GLN A 34 -0.68 16.48 9.48
CA GLN A 34 -0.06 16.74 10.77
C GLN A 34 -0.15 18.22 11.05
N TYR A 35 -0.23 18.56 12.33
CA TYR A 35 -0.18 19.95 12.76
C TYR A 35 1.26 20.46 12.67
N GLU A 36 1.51 21.46 11.83
CA GLU A 36 2.85 22.01 11.57
C GLU A 36 2.99 23.44 12.12
N HIS A 37 2.54 23.70 13.35
CA HIS A 37 2.65 25.01 14.02
C HIS A 37 1.99 26.19 13.28
N GLN A 38 1.14 25.92 12.30
CA GLN A 38 0.31 26.90 11.62
C GLN A 38 -0.80 27.43 12.53
N ASP A 39 -1.42 28.55 12.16
CA ASP A 39 -2.57 29.05 12.91
C ASP A 39 -3.76 28.08 12.85
N PHE A 40 -4.56 28.07 13.91
CA PHE A 40 -5.65 27.12 14.07
C PHE A 40 -6.71 27.23 12.95
N ASN A 41 -6.97 28.43 12.41
CA ASN A 41 -7.94 28.62 11.34
C ASN A 41 -7.45 28.01 10.03
N SER A 42 -6.16 28.19 9.71
CA SER A 42 -5.51 27.55 8.58
C SER A 42 -5.49 26.03 8.73
N TYR A 43 -5.24 25.51 9.94
CA TYR A 43 -5.29 24.07 10.20
C TYR A 43 -6.70 23.51 10.07
N GLU A 44 -7.71 24.18 10.63
CA GLU A 44 -9.12 23.82 10.48
C GLU A 44 -9.51 23.74 8.99
N THR A 45 -9.13 24.77 8.23
CA THR A 45 -9.42 24.84 6.78
C THR A 45 -8.74 23.71 6.02
N LEU A 46 -7.46 23.41 6.36
CA LEU A 46 -6.73 22.29 5.77
C LEU A 46 -7.42 20.95 6.03
N VAL A 47 -7.79 20.66 7.28
CA VAL A 47 -8.49 19.42 7.67
C VAL A 47 -9.82 19.31 6.91
N ARG A 48 -10.63 20.38 6.92
CA ARG A 48 -11.94 20.38 6.25
C ARG A 48 -11.82 20.15 4.74
N THR A 49 -10.85 20.80 4.11
CA THR A 49 -10.59 20.68 2.66
C THR A 49 -10.21 19.26 2.32
N ARG A 50 -9.25 18.67 3.04
CA ARG A 50 -8.81 17.29 2.78
C ARG A 50 -9.91 16.27 3.01
N CYS A 51 -10.68 16.40 4.09
CA CYS A 51 -11.82 15.52 4.35
C CYS A 51 -12.87 15.58 3.24
N THR A 52 -13.11 16.77 2.68
CA THR A 52 -14.01 16.98 1.55
C THR A 52 -13.45 16.38 0.26
N ASP A 53 -12.17 16.63 -0.05
CA ASP A 53 -11.49 16.08 -1.23
C ASP A 53 -11.44 14.54 -1.23
N GLY A 54 -11.32 13.95 -0.03
CA GLY A 54 -11.38 12.51 0.18
C GLY A 54 -12.78 11.92 0.12
N LYS A 55 -13.85 12.72 0.09
CA LYS A 55 -15.24 12.25 0.23
C LYS A 55 -15.40 11.31 1.43
N LEU A 56 -14.89 11.73 2.59
CA LEU A 56 -15.00 10.98 3.85
C LEU A 56 -16.43 10.97 4.39
N ASP A 57 -17.29 11.88 3.92
CA ASP A 57 -18.73 11.87 4.18
C ASP A 57 -19.45 10.67 3.56
N CYS A 58 -18.89 10.10 2.48
CA CYS A 58 -19.44 8.97 1.74
C CYS A 58 -18.72 7.65 2.03
N ILE A 59 -17.88 7.58 3.07
CA ILE A 59 -17.23 6.33 3.46
C ILE A 59 -18.15 5.52 4.37
N ASP A 60 -18.19 4.21 4.14
CA ASP A 60 -18.82 3.26 5.04
C ASP A 60 -17.91 2.96 6.24
N PHE A 61 -18.48 2.28 7.24
CA PHE A 61 -17.72 1.95 8.44
C PHE A 61 -16.56 0.98 8.15
N ASP A 62 -16.77 0.02 7.26
CA ASP A 62 -15.76 -0.97 6.88
C ASP A 62 -14.61 -0.31 6.09
N GLY A 63 -14.90 0.60 5.17
CA GLY A 63 -13.90 1.40 4.48
C GLY A 63 -13.11 2.30 5.44
N LEU A 64 -13.77 2.89 6.45
CA LEU A 64 -13.09 3.70 7.47
C LEU A 64 -12.14 2.84 8.31
N GLN A 65 -12.60 1.67 8.74
CA GLN A 65 -11.81 0.66 9.44
C GLN A 65 -10.57 0.24 8.64
N CYS A 66 -10.74 -0.01 7.34
CA CYS A 66 -9.65 -0.31 6.41
C CYS A 66 -8.63 0.83 6.30
N LEU A 67 -9.07 2.08 6.21
CA LEU A 67 -8.16 3.24 6.18
C LEU A 67 -7.35 3.38 7.46
N VAL A 68 -8.00 3.23 8.62
CA VAL A 68 -7.32 3.30 9.92
C VAL A 68 -6.28 2.19 10.04
N TYR A 69 -6.61 0.98 9.59
CA TYR A 69 -5.68 -0.15 9.58
C TYR A 69 -4.44 0.16 8.73
N VAL A 70 -4.63 0.71 7.52
CA VAL A 70 -3.51 1.08 6.65
C VAL A 70 -2.71 2.27 7.22
N ALA A 71 -3.37 3.21 7.89
CA ALA A 71 -2.73 4.40 8.50
C ALA A 71 -1.84 4.06 9.70
N GLY A 72 -2.08 2.92 10.36
CA GLY A 72 -1.21 2.40 11.42
C GLY A 72 0.21 2.05 10.94
N PHE A 73 0.41 1.77 9.65
CA PHE A 73 1.72 1.43 9.08
C PHE A 73 2.55 2.70 8.76
N GLN A 74 3.06 3.35 9.79
CA GLN A 74 3.82 4.61 9.65
C GLN A 74 5.31 4.42 9.35
N GLY A 75 5.90 3.28 9.74
CA GLY A 75 7.32 2.98 9.54
C GLY A 75 7.72 2.84 8.07
N ALA A 76 8.95 3.24 7.73
CA ALA A 76 9.48 3.12 6.37
C ALA A 76 9.55 1.66 5.88
N GLU A 77 9.78 0.72 6.79
CA GLU A 77 9.76 -0.73 6.53
C GLU A 77 8.39 -1.23 6.01
N PHE A 78 7.32 -0.47 6.27
CA PHE A 78 5.96 -0.80 5.85
C PHE A 78 5.52 -0.09 4.56
N ALA A 79 6.38 0.70 3.92
CA ALA A 79 6.04 1.50 2.75
C ALA A 79 5.49 0.64 1.59
N ASP A 80 6.11 -0.52 1.36
CA ASP A 80 5.67 -1.47 0.32
C ASP A 80 4.30 -2.08 0.64
N TYR A 81 4.09 -2.48 1.90
CA TYR A 81 2.82 -3.04 2.36
C TYR A 81 1.70 -2.00 2.21
N ARG A 82 1.92 -0.77 2.68
CA ARG A 82 0.97 0.34 2.53
C ARG A 82 0.60 0.58 1.08
N THR A 83 1.57 0.57 0.17
CA THR A 83 1.33 0.78 -1.26
C THR A 83 0.48 -0.34 -1.86
N ARG A 84 0.76 -1.60 -1.53
CA ARG A 84 -0.04 -2.75 -1.99
C ARG A 84 -1.45 -2.77 -1.40
N LEU A 85 -1.59 -2.48 -0.10
CA LEU A 85 -2.89 -2.43 0.58
C LEU A 85 -3.77 -1.31 0.02
N LEU A 86 -3.22 -0.11 -0.21
CA LEU A 86 -3.94 0.99 -0.86
C LEU A 86 -4.38 0.62 -2.28
N ARG A 87 -3.50 -0.04 -3.05
CA ARG A 87 -3.86 -0.52 -4.39
C ARG A 87 -4.99 -1.55 -4.35
N LYS A 88 -5.01 -2.44 -3.36
CA LYS A 88 -6.10 -3.40 -3.17
C LYS A 88 -7.42 -2.68 -2.84
N LEU A 89 -7.36 -1.69 -1.96
CA LEU A 89 -8.51 -0.82 -1.62
C LEU A 89 -9.04 -0.03 -2.82
N ASP A 90 -8.15 0.43 -3.69
CA ASP A 90 -8.54 1.12 -4.92
C ASP A 90 -9.18 0.16 -5.96
N GLN A 91 -8.94 -1.16 -5.86
CA GLN A 91 -9.45 -2.16 -6.81
C GLN A 91 -10.81 -2.77 -6.46
N SER A 92 -11.22 -2.71 -5.20
CA SER A 92 -12.47 -3.34 -4.73
C SER A 92 -13.25 -2.36 -3.86
N GLU A 93 -14.51 -2.10 -4.23
CA GLU A 93 -15.40 -1.17 -3.50
C GLU A 93 -15.82 -1.72 -2.13
N GLU A 94 -15.83 -3.04 -1.95
CA GLU A 94 -16.17 -3.70 -0.69
C GLU A 94 -14.97 -4.53 -0.20
N LEU A 95 -14.25 -4.01 0.79
CA LEU A 95 -13.13 -4.71 1.42
C LEU A 95 -13.20 -4.56 2.93
N SER A 96 -12.91 -5.66 3.62
CA SER A 96 -12.82 -5.70 5.07
C SER A 96 -11.35 -5.68 5.54
N ILE A 97 -11.15 -5.35 6.81
CA ILE A 97 -9.83 -5.49 7.47
C ILE A 97 -9.28 -6.92 7.29
N LYS A 98 -10.15 -7.95 7.24
CA LYS A 98 -9.72 -9.34 7.07
C LYS A 98 -9.06 -9.55 5.72
N ASP A 99 -9.59 -8.94 4.65
CA ASP A 99 -9.04 -9.06 3.30
C ASP A 99 -7.69 -8.33 3.17
N LEU A 100 -7.53 -7.21 3.88
CA LEU A 100 -6.25 -6.50 4.00
C LEU A 100 -5.23 -7.29 4.81
N THR A 101 -5.67 -7.93 5.90
CA THR A 101 -4.79 -8.76 6.73
C THR A 101 -4.32 -9.98 5.94
N ALA A 102 -5.21 -10.62 5.17
CA ALA A 102 -4.85 -11.72 4.29
C ALA A 102 -3.83 -11.27 3.22
N GLU A 103 -4.03 -10.08 2.63
CA GLU A 103 -3.06 -9.50 1.71
C GLU A 103 -1.71 -9.26 2.37
N TYR A 104 -1.69 -8.71 3.58
CA TYR A 104 -0.47 -8.51 4.35
C TYR A 104 0.28 -9.82 4.57
N GLN A 105 -0.41 -10.90 4.98
CA GLN A 105 0.20 -12.21 5.17
C GLN A 105 0.74 -12.77 3.86
N LEU A 106 0.03 -12.59 2.75
CA LEU A 106 0.47 -13.00 1.42
C LEU A 106 1.75 -12.26 0.99
N ILE A 107 1.82 -10.94 1.22
CA ILE A 107 3.03 -10.16 0.93
C ILE A 107 4.20 -10.67 1.78
N LYS A 108 3.94 -10.97 3.06
CA LYS A 108 4.95 -11.48 3.98
C LYS A 108 5.49 -12.84 3.52
N SER A 109 4.61 -13.79 3.16
CA SER A 109 5.02 -15.11 2.68
C SER A 109 5.84 -15.01 1.40
N PHE A 110 5.42 -14.17 0.44
CA PHE A 110 6.20 -13.97 -0.79
C PHE A 110 7.60 -13.40 -0.53
N LYS A 111 7.78 -12.53 0.47
CA LYS A 111 9.10 -12.01 0.85
C LYS A 111 9.96 -13.09 1.52
N GLU A 112 9.35 -13.97 2.30
CA GLU A 112 10.04 -15.11 2.91
C GLU A 112 10.48 -16.13 1.86
N ASP A 113 9.59 -16.48 0.92
CA ASP A 113 9.87 -17.39 -0.19
C ASP A 113 10.98 -16.85 -1.11
N ALA A 114 10.93 -15.56 -1.46
CA ALA A 114 11.97 -14.92 -2.26
C ALA A 114 13.35 -15.00 -1.57
N ARG A 115 13.39 -14.78 -0.26
CA ARG A 115 14.62 -14.89 0.53
C ARG A 115 15.15 -16.33 0.58
N MET A 116 14.27 -17.33 0.64
CA MET A 116 14.69 -18.74 0.60
C MET A 116 15.31 -19.09 -0.75
N LEU A 117 14.71 -18.65 -1.85
CA LEU A 117 15.25 -18.87 -3.20
C LEU A 117 16.60 -18.17 -3.42
N GLU A 118 16.74 -16.93 -2.93
CA GLU A 118 18.04 -16.22 -2.96
C GLU A 118 19.11 -16.97 -2.16
N ASN A 119 18.78 -17.45 -0.97
CA ASN A 119 19.72 -18.22 -0.16
C ASN A 119 20.10 -19.55 -0.83
N GLU A 120 19.14 -20.23 -1.46
CA GLU A 120 19.38 -21.49 -2.18
C GLU A 120 20.28 -21.28 -3.41
N ALA A 121 20.10 -20.17 -4.14
CA ALA A 121 20.99 -19.79 -5.23
C ALA A 121 22.42 -19.51 -4.75
N VAL A 122 22.57 -18.82 -3.61
CA VAL A 122 23.89 -18.55 -3.00
C VAL A 122 24.59 -19.85 -2.58
N VAL A 123 23.86 -20.77 -1.92
CA VAL A 123 24.41 -22.07 -1.50
C VAL A 123 24.84 -22.89 -2.71
N THR A 124 24.01 -22.96 -3.75
CA THR A 124 24.32 -23.70 -4.98
C THR A 124 25.57 -23.14 -5.67
N SER A 125 25.70 -21.81 -5.71
CA SER A 125 26.87 -21.12 -6.27
C SER A 125 28.14 -21.43 -5.49
N ALA A 126 28.07 -21.40 -4.16
CA ALA A 126 29.20 -21.69 -3.28
C ALA A 126 29.65 -23.16 -3.38
N VAL A 127 28.70 -24.10 -3.42
CA VAL A 127 29.00 -25.55 -3.58
C VAL A 127 29.66 -25.82 -4.92
N ASN A 128 29.18 -25.20 -6.00
CA ASN A 128 29.81 -25.33 -7.32
C ASN A 128 31.22 -24.76 -7.36
N TYR A 129 31.47 -23.65 -6.68
CA TYR A 129 32.81 -23.05 -6.55
C TYR A 129 33.77 -23.97 -5.79
N ILE A 130 33.35 -24.54 -4.65
CA ILE A 130 34.18 -25.45 -3.84
C ILE A 130 34.53 -26.72 -4.62
N ARG A 131 33.54 -27.32 -5.30
CA ARG A 131 33.76 -28.52 -6.12
C ARG A 131 34.75 -28.28 -7.27
N GLY A 132 34.70 -27.12 -7.92
CA GLY A 132 35.68 -26.75 -8.95
C GLY A 132 37.10 -26.64 -8.40
N GLN A 133 37.28 -26.15 -7.18
CA GLN A 133 38.59 -26.04 -6.53
C GLN A 133 39.16 -27.42 -6.12
N GLU A 134 38.30 -28.36 -5.72
CA GLU A 134 38.71 -29.73 -5.38
C GLU A 134 39.12 -30.55 -6.62
N GLU A 135 38.44 -30.34 -7.76
CA GLU A 135 38.79 -30.99 -9.03
C GLU A 135 40.12 -30.48 -9.62
N GLU A 136 40.43 -29.18 -9.50
CA GLU A 136 41.72 -28.62 -9.93
C GLU A 136 42.89 -29.12 -9.08
N ALA A 137 42.68 -29.34 -7.78
CA ALA A 137 43.72 -29.84 -6.86
C ALA A 137 44.06 -31.32 -7.09
N GLN A 138 43.15 -32.13 -7.63
CA GLN A 138 43.38 -33.56 -7.92
C GLN A 138 44.06 -33.81 -9.28
N ILE A 139 44.03 -32.85 -10.21
CA ILE A 139 44.68 -32.99 -11.53
C ILE A 139 46.20 -32.68 -11.45
N GLN A 140 46.68 -32.12 -10.33
CA GLN A 140 48.08 -31.73 -10.13
C GLN A 140 48.89 -32.66 -9.20
N ALA A 141 48.31 -33.78 -8.74
CA ALA A 141 48.98 -34.81 -7.94
C ALA A 141 49.31 -36.05 -8.78
#